data_AF-A0A371HKP5-F1
#
_entry.id   AF-A0A371HKP5-F1
#
_cell.length_a   1.000
_cell.length_b   1.000
_cell.length_c   1.000
_cell.angle_alpha   90.00
_cell.angle_beta   90.00
_cell.angle_gamma   90.00
#
_symmetry.space_group_name_H-M   'P 1'
#
loop_
_entity.id
_entity.type
_entity.pdbx_description
1 polymer ?
#
loop_
_entity_poly.entity_id
_entity_poly.type
_entity_poly.pdbx_seq_one_letter_code
_entity_poly.pdbx_strand_id
1 'polypeptide(L)'
;MDQMLVSSWFHLHSSVPLPYVQPPESRPGTVVASDKTIPVVNLGVLDHVETLKYIINASEEYGFFQVINHGVSKELMDDTMNIFKEFHYVPAEEKMRESS
;
A
#
# COMPACT_ATOMS: atom_id res chain seq x y z
N MET A 1 -17.56 -9.91 -23.95
CA MET A 1 -16.35 -9.68 -23.13
C MET A 1 -16.80 -9.99 -21.73
N ASP A 2 -16.47 -11.18 -21.25
CA ASP A 2 -17.09 -11.78 -20.06
C ASP A 2 -16.96 -10.88 -18.84
N GLN A 3 -17.93 -10.97 -17.93
CA GLN A 3 -18.09 -10.19 -16.70
C GLN A 3 -16.98 -10.46 -15.66
N MET A 4 -15.73 -10.59 -16.09
CA MET A 4 -14.64 -11.01 -15.23
C MET A 4 -13.86 -9.79 -14.73
N LEU A 5 -13.81 -9.64 -13.41
CA LEU A 5 -13.01 -8.61 -12.76
C LEU A 5 -11.52 -8.84 -13.06
N VAL A 6 -10.81 -7.76 -13.41
CA VAL A 6 -9.36 -7.81 -13.66
C VAL A 6 -8.57 -8.32 -12.46
N SER A 7 -9.08 -8.10 -11.24
CA SER A 7 -8.50 -8.63 -10.01
C SER A 7 -8.42 -10.16 -9.95
N SER A 8 -9.17 -10.88 -10.79
CA SER A 8 -9.17 -12.35 -10.88
C SER A 8 -8.40 -12.90 -12.08
N TRP A 9 -7.81 -12.04 -12.92
CA TRP A 9 -7.23 -12.43 -14.22
C TRP A 9 -5.99 -13.32 -14.09
N PHE A 10 -5.16 -13.08 -13.06
CA PHE A 10 -3.88 -13.78 -12.90
C PHE A 10 -4.00 -15.31 -12.72
N HIS A 11 -5.19 -15.81 -12.34
CA HIS A 11 -5.45 -17.23 -12.21
C HIS A 11 -5.64 -17.96 -13.55
N LEU A 12 -5.97 -17.24 -14.61
CA LEU A 12 -6.50 -17.82 -15.85
C LEU A 12 -5.61 -17.55 -17.07
N HIS A 13 -4.72 -16.57 -17.02
CA HIS A 13 -3.90 -16.16 -18.16
C HIS A 13 -2.44 -15.96 -17.79
N SER A 14 -1.55 -16.28 -18.73
CA SER A 14 -0.09 -16.17 -18.59
C SER A 14 0.48 -14.77 -18.88
N SER A 15 -0.34 -13.84 -19.32
CA SER A 15 0.07 -12.46 -19.65
C SER A 15 -0.97 -11.46 -19.20
N VAL A 16 -0.52 -10.28 -18.74
CA VAL A 16 -1.42 -9.17 -18.44
C VAL A 16 -2.06 -8.60 -19.72
N PRO A 17 -3.26 -8.00 -19.61
CA PRO A 17 -3.96 -7.44 -20.75
C PRO A 17 -3.30 -6.16 -21.24
N LEU A 18 -3.40 -5.87 -22.54
CA LEU A 18 -2.75 -4.72 -23.16
C LEU A 18 -3.05 -3.38 -22.47
N PRO A 19 -4.28 -3.05 -22.02
CA PRO A 19 -4.57 -1.80 -21.30
C PRO A 19 -3.83 -1.65 -19.96
N TYR A 20 -3.32 -2.73 -19.37
CA TYR A 20 -2.57 -2.72 -18.12
C TYR A 20 -1.05 -2.74 -18.33
N VAL A 21 -0.60 -2.90 -19.57
CA VAL A 21 0.82 -2.80 -19.92
C VAL A 21 1.20 -1.32 -19.93
N GLN A 22 2.00 -0.90 -18.95
CA GLN A 22 2.50 0.47 -18.86
C GLN A 22 3.30 0.85 -20.13
N PRO A 23 3.21 2.10 -20.61
CA PRO A 23 4.07 2.62 -21.67
C PRO A 23 5.56 2.44 -21.32
N PRO A 24 6.46 2.21 -22.29
CA PRO A 24 7.89 1.98 -22.03
C PRO A 24 8.53 3.01 -21.08
N GLU A 25 8.15 4.28 -21.20
CA GLU A 25 8.62 5.41 -20.40
C GLU A 25 8.14 5.42 -18.93
N SER A 26 7.03 4.74 -18.63
CA SER A 26 6.46 4.63 -17.28
C SER A 26 6.79 3.31 -16.60
N ARG A 27 7.42 2.38 -17.33
CA ARG A 27 7.87 1.12 -16.74
C ARG A 27 8.98 1.40 -15.73
N PRO A 28 9.00 0.71 -14.57
CA PRO A 28 10.11 0.79 -13.66
C PRO A 28 11.42 0.49 -14.41
N GLY A 29 12.36 1.43 -14.38
CA GLY A 29 13.70 1.21 -14.91
C GLY A 29 14.50 0.27 -14.02
N THR A 30 15.83 0.26 -14.18
CA THR A 30 16.71 -0.40 -13.21
C THR A 30 16.53 0.24 -11.85
N VAL A 31 15.98 -0.51 -10.90
CA VAL A 31 15.88 -0.09 -9.49
C VAL A 31 17.30 -0.06 -8.92
N VAL A 32 17.89 1.12 -8.86
CA VAL A 32 19.16 1.33 -8.14
C VAL A 32 18.79 1.51 -6.67
N ALA A 33 19.23 0.57 -5.82
CA ALA A 33 19.06 0.73 -4.39
C ALA A 33 19.74 2.04 -3.95
N SER A 34 18.99 2.92 -3.31
CA SER A 34 19.57 4.08 -2.65
C SER A 34 20.04 3.64 -1.26
N ASP A 35 21.19 4.15 -0.82
CA ASP A 35 21.64 3.98 0.57
C ASP A 35 20.77 4.76 1.57
N LYS A 36 19.81 5.55 1.08
CA LYS A 36 18.85 6.29 1.91
C LYS A 36 17.75 5.36 2.40
N THR A 37 17.60 5.28 3.72
CA THR A 37 16.49 4.58 4.37
C THR A 37 15.33 5.53 4.61
N ILE A 38 14.10 5.04 4.45
CA ILE A 38 12.89 5.83 4.72
C ILE A 38 12.86 6.18 6.23
N PRO A 39 12.67 7.45 6.62
CA PRO A 39 12.62 7.84 8.02
C PRO A 39 11.55 7.07 8.80
N VAL A 40 11.86 6.72 10.06
CA VAL A 40 10.93 6.05 10.98
C VAL A 40 10.75 6.91 12.21
N VAL A 41 9.52 7.39 12.43
CA VAL A 41 9.17 8.28 13.56
C VAL A 41 8.57 7.45 14.69
N ASN A 42 9.17 7.52 15.87
CA ASN A 42 8.61 6.89 17.07
C ASN A 42 7.65 7.85 17.78
N LEU A 43 6.34 7.55 17.72
CA LEU A 43 5.29 8.38 18.33
C LEU A 43 5.05 8.07 19.81
N GLY A 44 5.73 7.06 20.36
CA GLY A 44 5.65 6.71 21.79
C GLY A 44 6.64 7.49 22.67
N VAL A 45 7.42 8.40 22.10
CA VAL A 45 8.42 9.22 22.82
C VAL A 45 7.72 10.36 23.58
N LEU A 46 8.16 10.63 24.81
CA LEU A 46 7.58 11.68 25.66
C LEU A 46 8.01 13.11 25.24
N ASP A 47 9.14 13.24 24.53
CA ASP A 47 9.57 14.52 23.95
C ASP A 47 8.82 14.81 22.65
N HIS A 48 7.71 15.53 22.80
CA HIS A 48 6.90 15.99 21.69
C HIS A 48 7.63 16.98 20.78
N VAL A 49 8.58 17.78 21.29
CA VAL A 49 9.29 18.79 20.49
C VAL A 49 10.27 18.12 19.55
N GLU A 50 11.03 17.13 20.03
CA GLU A 50 11.93 16.33 19.20
C GLU A 50 11.16 15.55 18.14
N THR A 51 10.06 14.91 18.52
CA THR A 51 9.19 14.17 17.60
C THR A 51 8.65 15.06 16.49
N LEU A 52 8.18 16.27 16.82
CA LEU A 52 7.69 17.25 15.84
C LEU A 52 8.79 17.69 14.87
N LYS A 53 10.00 17.97 15.36
CA LYS A 53 11.14 18.30 14.49
C LYS A 53 11.45 17.17 13.51
N TYR A 54 11.40 15.93 13.97
CA TYR A 54 11.67 14.77 13.12
C TYR A 54 10.60 14.59 12.04
N ILE A 55 9.31 14.82 12.38
CA ILE A 55 8.21 14.82 11.41
C ILE A 55 8.40 15.91 10.35
N ILE A 56 8.73 17.14 10.75
CA ILE A 56 8.95 18.26 9.83
C ILE A 56 10.11 17.93 8.88
N ASN A 57 11.26 17.54 9.42
CA ASN A 57 12.44 17.23 8.60
C ASN A 57 12.17 16.08 7.62
N ALA A 58 11.53 14.99 8.06
CA ALA A 58 11.19 13.88 7.19
C ALA A 58 10.19 14.28 6.09
N SER A 59 9.24 15.17 6.42
CA SER A 59 8.28 15.71 5.44
C SER A 59 8.97 16.59 4.40
N GLU A 60 9.91 17.43 4.80
CA GLU A 60 10.65 18.34 3.90
C GLU A 60 11.65 17.58 3.02
N GLU A 61 12.38 16.60 3.58
CA GLU A 61 13.44 15.88 2.86
C GLU A 61 12.92 14.72 2.01
N TYR A 62 11.92 13.97 2.49
CA TYR A 62 11.42 12.76 1.83
C TYR A 62 10.00 12.91 1.29
N GLY A 63 9.18 13.80 1.87
CA GLY A 63 7.75 13.88 1.57
C GLY A 63 6.91 12.74 2.16
N PHE A 64 7.53 11.75 2.81
CA PHE A 64 6.88 10.65 3.51
C PHE A 64 7.80 10.01 4.56
N PHE A 65 7.20 9.30 5.51
CA PHE A 65 7.90 8.58 6.59
C PHE A 65 7.03 7.43 7.13
N GLN A 66 7.65 6.51 7.86
CA GLN A 66 6.97 5.47 8.62
C GLN A 66 6.79 5.90 10.07
N VAL A 67 5.78 5.35 10.75
CA VAL A 67 5.56 5.60 12.19
C VAL A 67 5.54 4.28 12.96
N ILE A 68 6.07 4.30 14.19
CA ILE A 68 6.00 3.20 15.15
C ILE A 68 5.47 3.71 16.48
N ASN A 69 4.94 2.82 17.33
CA ASN A 69 4.33 3.16 18.62
C ASN A 69 3.24 4.25 18.50
N HIS A 70 2.46 4.21 17.41
CA HIS A 70 1.41 5.17 17.08
C HIS A 70 0.12 4.99 17.92
N GLY A 71 0.09 4.03 18.85
CA GLY A 71 -1.05 3.80 19.76
C GLY A 71 -2.24 3.04 19.17
N VAL A 72 -2.21 2.70 17.88
CA VAL A 72 -3.22 1.81 17.27
C VAL A 72 -2.84 0.36 17.57
N SER A 73 -3.80 -0.44 18.06
CA SER A 73 -3.53 -1.82 18.44
C SER A 73 -3.15 -2.68 17.24
N LYS A 74 -2.22 -3.60 17.44
CA LYS A 74 -1.81 -4.56 16.41
C LYS A 74 -3.01 -5.42 15.96
N GLU A 75 -3.84 -5.85 16.92
CA GLU A 75 -5.05 -6.63 16.67
C GLU A 75 -6.00 -5.91 15.69
N LEU A 76 -6.28 -4.62 15.91
CA LEU A 76 -7.13 -3.85 15.00
C LEU A 76 -6.55 -3.75 13.59
N MET A 77 -5.23 -3.56 13.47
CA MET A 77 -4.55 -3.52 12.16
C MET A 77 -4.61 -4.89 11.46
N ASP A 78 -4.39 -5.97 12.20
CA ASP A 78 -4.46 -7.34 11.69
C ASP A 78 -5.88 -7.67 11.22
N ASP A 79 -6.91 -7.36 12.04
CA ASP A 79 -8.32 -7.58 11.72
C ASP A 79 -8.76 -6.78 10.49
N THR A 80 -8.35 -5.51 10.39
CA THR A 80 -8.63 -4.67 9.22
C THR A 80 -8.05 -5.30 7.95
N MET A 81 -6.81 -5.81 8.02
CA MET A 81 -6.16 -6.47 6.89
C MET A 81 -6.81 -7.83 6.56
N ASN A 82 -7.34 -8.54 7.56
CA ASN A 82 -8.07 -9.79 7.36
C ASN A 82 -9.40 -9.54 6.64
N ILE A 83 -10.18 -8.54 7.08
CA ILE A 83 -11.43 -8.15 6.40
C ILE A 83 -11.18 -7.75 4.94
N PHE A 84 -10.11 -6.99 4.68
CA PHE A 84 -9.71 -6.64 3.30
C PHE A 84 -9.44 -7.88 2.45
N LYS A 85 -8.69 -8.85 2.98
CA LYS A 85 -8.41 -10.11 2.28
C LYS A 85 -9.67 -10.92 2.03
N GLU A 86 -10.54 -11.04 3.03
CA GLU A 86 -11.81 -11.77 2.93
C GLU A 86 -12.68 -11.19 1.82
N PHE A 87 -12.87 -9.86 1.80
CA PHE A 87 -13.62 -9.18 0.75
C PHE A 87 -13.05 -9.47 -0.64
N HIS A 88 -11.73 -9.41 -0.82
CA HIS A 88 -11.12 -9.67 -2.12
C HIS A 88 -11.15 -11.16 -2.53
N TYR A 89 -11.32 -12.08 -1.57
CA TYR A 89 -11.43 -13.52 -1.82
C TYR A 89 -12.84 -13.97 -2.25
N VAL A 90 -13.86 -13.19 -1.92
CA VAL A 90 -15.25 -13.42 -2.33
C VAL A 90 -15.41 -13.47 -3.87
N PRO A 91 -16.37 -14.23 -4.42
CA PRO A 91 -16.62 -14.31 -5.87
C PRO A 91 -16.84 -12.96 -6.56
N ALA A 92 -16.57 -12.91 -7.86
CA ALA A 92 -16.63 -11.67 -8.63
C ALA A 92 -18.03 -11.04 -8.63
N GLU A 93 -19.08 -11.86 -8.74
CA GLU A 93 -20.48 -11.43 -8.76
C GLU A 93 -20.86 -10.70 -7.47
N GLU A 94 -20.41 -11.23 -6.33
CA GLU A 94 -20.68 -10.65 -5.03
C GLU A 94 -19.87 -9.37 -4.80
N LYS A 95 -18.58 -9.35 -5.18
CA LYS A 95 -17.78 -8.12 -5.13
C LYS A 95 -18.40 -7.01 -5.98
N MET A 96 -18.93 -7.32 -7.16
CA MET A 96 -19.58 -6.35 -8.05
C MET A 96 -20.84 -5.73 -7.42
N ARG A 97 -21.62 -6.51 -6.68
CA ARG A 97 -22.83 -6.03 -6.00
C ARG A 97 -22.51 -4.94 -4.97
N GLU A 98 -21.40 -5.08 -4.27
CA GLU A 98 -20.97 -4.14 -3.23
C GLU A 98 -20.10 -2.98 -3.75
N SER A 99 -19.75 -2.98 -5.06
CA SER A 99 -18.85 -1.99 -5.69
C SER A 99 -19.60 -0.94 -6.54
N SER A 100 -20.89 -0.73 -6.30
CA SER A 100 -21.72 0.24 -7.05
C SER A 100 -21.57 1.68 -6.56
#